data_AF-A0A417Z0L0-F1
#
_entry.id   AF-A0A417Z0L0-F1
#
_cell.length_a   1.000
_cell.length_b   1.000
_cell.length_c   1.000
_cell.angle_alpha   90.00
_cell.angle_beta   90.00
_cell.angle_gamma   90.00
#
_symmetry.space_group_name_H-M   'P 1'
#
loop_
_entity.id
_entity.type
_entity.pdbx_description
1 polymer ?
#
loop_
_entity_poly.entity_id
_entity_poly.type
_entity_poly.pdbx_seq_one_letter_code
_entity_poly.pdbx_strand_id
1 'polypeptide(L)'
;MNTQGVEVGGSGGTEEWGMQPAHPSFAAHFTDPMYNDPADEWAPFGSDEAADVLAEWEERREALTSSTRLRDMYDSEKDWQESVSEIGTSPLDTDDEATWVVARAFTLLRLTGQIDDEGKAVALRGLDRLLQETDNAREYVQQKRDLESWRNPTE
;
A
#
# COMPACT_ATOMS: atom_id res chain seq x y z
N MET A 1 36.38 -35.27 16.61
CA MET A 1 35.10 -35.90 17.00
C MET A 1 34.24 -34.75 17.51
N ASN A 2 33.39 -34.15 16.67
CA ASN A 2 31.97 -34.53 16.45
C ASN A 2 31.18 -34.47 17.78
N THR A 3 30.03 -33.81 17.94
CA THR A 3 29.11 -33.09 17.04
C THR A 3 28.01 -32.48 17.93
N GLN A 4 27.48 -31.33 17.51
CA GLN A 4 26.06 -30.92 17.56
C GLN A 4 25.30 -30.82 18.90
N GLY A 5 24.86 -29.59 19.16
CA GLY A 5 23.52 -29.31 19.66
C GLY A 5 22.91 -28.23 18.75
N VAL A 6 22.31 -28.66 17.64
CA VAL A 6 21.48 -27.84 16.78
C VAL A 6 20.05 -28.01 17.28
N GLU A 7 19.41 -26.94 17.71
CA GLU A 7 17.96 -26.83 17.68
C GLU A 7 17.60 -25.58 16.88
N VAL A 8 17.10 -25.82 15.67
CA VAL A 8 16.48 -24.87 14.78
C VAL A 8 15.00 -24.84 15.13
N GLY A 9 14.47 -23.65 15.36
CA GLY A 9 13.05 -23.32 15.25
C GLY A 9 12.99 -21.79 15.25
N GLY A 10 12.76 -21.09 14.15
CA GLY A 10 11.77 -21.37 13.10
C GLY A 10 10.61 -20.41 13.26
N SER A 11 10.89 -19.11 13.13
CA SER A 11 9.89 -18.03 13.06
C SER A 11 10.40 -16.95 12.09
N GLY A 12 10.65 -17.36 10.84
CA GLY A 12 10.87 -16.38 9.77
C GLY A 12 9.53 -15.74 9.43
N GLY A 13 9.36 -14.47 9.81
CA GLY A 13 8.24 -13.64 9.34
C GLY A 13 7.66 -12.75 10.43
N THR A 14 8.38 -11.69 10.79
CA THR A 14 7.84 -10.42 11.38
C THR A 14 8.96 -9.40 11.66
N GLU A 15 10.22 -9.83 11.76
CA GLU A 15 11.32 -8.97 12.22
C GLU A 15 11.86 -7.97 11.18
N GLU A 16 11.43 -8.03 9.92
CA GLU A 16 12.09 -7.31 8.82
C GLU A 16 11.72 -5.82 8.72
N TRP A 17 10.57 -5.40 9.28
CA TRP A 17 10.10 -4.00 9.20
C TRP A 17 9.86 -3.34 10.57
N GLY A 18 9.86 -4.10 11.67
CA GLY A 18 9.46 -3.59 13.00
C GLY A 18 7.97 -3.26 13.13
N MET A 19 7.16 -3.57 12.12
CA MET A 19 5.74 -3.24 12.03
C MET A 19 4.83 -4.37 12.52
N GLN A 20 3.60 -4.02 12.91
CA GLN A 20 2.53 -4.98 13.12
C GLN A 20 2.22 -5.75 11.82
N PRO A 21 1.82 -7.03 11.90
CA PRO A 21 1.41 -7.78 10.73
C PRO A 21 0.29 -7.07 9.94
N ALA A 22 0.30 -7.28 8.62
CA ALA A 22 -0.77 -6.85 7.74
C ALA A 22 -2.11 -7.46 8.17
N HIS A 23 -3.20 -6.79 7.83
CA HIS A 23 -4.54 -7.33 8.03
C HIS A 23 -4.68 -8.69 7.31
N PRO A 24 -5.32 -9.71 7.91
CA PRO A 24 -5.39 -11.06 7.32
C PRO A 24 -5.96 -11.08 5.90
N SER A 25 -7.01 -10.27 5.63
CA SER A 25 -7.58 -10.16 4.28
C SER A 25 -6.57 -9.60 3.27
N PHE A 26 -5.75 -8.63 3.67
CA PHE A 26 -4.68 -8.08 2.83
C PHE A 26 -3.66 -9.18 2.52
N ALA A 27 -3.12 -9.81 3.56
CA ALA A 27 -2.10 -10.86 3.42
C ALA A 27 -2.58 -12.07 2.60
N ALA A 28 -3.87 -12.39 2.64
CA ALA A 28 -4.45 -13.48 1.87
C ALA A 28 -4.63 -13.17 0.37
N HIS A 29 -4.77 -11.90 -0.01
CA HIS A 29 -5.03 -11.48 -1.39
C HIS A 29 -3.78 -10.94 -2.09
N PHE A 30 -3.02 -10.09 -1.40
CA PHE A 30 -1.82 -9.43 -1.90
C PHE A 30 -0.59 -10.27 -1.56
N THR A 31 -0.40 -11.36 -2.31
CA THR A 31 0.58 -12.42 -1.98
C THR A 31 1.92 -12.28 -2.67
N ASP A 32 2.07 -11.34 -3.60
CA ASP A 32 3.35 -11.10 -4.26
C ASP A 32 4.39 -10.59 -3.23
N PRO A 33 5.65 -11.07 -3.24
CA PRO A 33 6.67 -10.65 -2.29
C PRO A 33 6.88 -9.13 -2.21
N MET A 34 6.66 -8.38 -3.30
CA MET A 34 6.82 -6.92 -3.32
C MET A 34 6.00 -6.20 -2.24
N TYR A 35 4.85 -6.75 -1.82
CA TYR A 35 4.02 -6.16 -0.76
C TYR A 35 4.66 -6.17 0.63
N ASN A 36 5.81 -6.85 0.77
CA ASN A 36 6.60 -6.91 1.99
C ASN A 36 8.09 -6.59 1.72
N ASP A 37 8.43 -5.99 0.57
CA ASP A 37 9.79 -5.56 0.25
C ASP A 37 9.93 -4.02 0.36
N PRO A 38 10.62 -3.48 1.39
CA PRO A 38 10.78 -2.04 1.59
C PRO A 38 11.82 -1.44 0.64
N ALA A 39 12.65 -2.28 0.03
CA ALA A 39 13.74 -1.85 -0.84
C ALA A 39 13.32 -1.81 -2.32
N ASP A 40 12.12 -2.30 -2.64
CA ASP A 40 11.54 -2.24 -3.97
C ASP A 40 10.86 -0.88 -4.18
N GLU A 41 11.55 0.05 -4.84
CA GLU A 41 11.08 1.43 -5.07
C GLU A 41 9.70 1.51 -5.76
N TRP A 42 9.29 0.45 -6.48
CA TRP A 42 8.02 0.38 -7.19
C TRP A 42 6.92 -0.33 -6.38
N ALA A 43 7.27 -0.98 -5.27
CA ALA A 43 6.32 -1.55 -4.33
C ALA A 43 5.47 -0.45 -3.67
N PRO A 44 4.25 -0.76 -3.21
CA PRO A 44 3.34 0.26 -2.66
C PRO A 44 3.81 0.90 -1.35
N PHE A 45 4.94 0.45 -0.79
CA PHE A 45 5.53 0.93 0.47
C PHE A 45 7.05 1.17 0.36
N GLY A 46 7.63 1.08 -0.85
CA GLY A 46 9.09 1.08 -1.01
C GLY A 46 9.71 2.41 -1.42
N SER A 47 8.92 3.42 -1.83
CA SER A 47 9.40 4.79 -1.92
C SER A 47 9.40 5.47 -0.55
N ASP A 48 10.25 6.49 -0.35
CA ASP A 48 10.32 7.24 0.92
C ASP A 48 8.93 7.84 1.26
N GLU A 49 8.22 8.40 0.27
CA GLU A 49 6.87 8.95 0.44
C GLU A 49 5.87 7.88 0.88
N ALA A 50 5.95 6.70 0.26
CA ALA A 50 5.04 5.61 0.55
C ALA A 50 5.31 4.99 1.93
N ALA A 51 6.59 4.88 2.31
CA ALA A 51 7.02 4.44 3.63
C ALA A 51 6.57 5.42 4.72
N ASP A 52 6.68 6.73 4.49
CA ASP A 52 6.23 7.77 5.42
C ASP A 52 4.73 7.69 5.67
N VAL A 53 3.92 7.53 4.63
CA VAL A 53 2.46 7.34 4.77
C VAL A 53 2.14 6.11 5.61
N LEU A 54 2.82 5.00 5.35
CA LEU A 54 2.57 3.76 6.07
C LEU A 54 2.96 3.88 7.55
N ALA A 55 4.13 4.43 7.85
CA ALA A 55 4.62 4.64 9.20
C ALA A 55 3.68 5.56 10.00
N GLU A 56 3.29 6.69 9.41
CA GLU A 56 2.39 7.66 10.03
C GLU A 56 1.04 7.05 10.42
N TRP A 57 0.45 6.21 9.57
CA TRP A 57 -0.84 5.57 9.84
C TRP A 57 -0.73 4.33 10.72
N GLU A 58 0.43 3.68 10.76
CA GLU A 58 0.67 2.62 11.73
C GLU A 58 0.68 3.14 13.16
N GLU A 59 1.34 4.27 13.43
CA GLU A 59 1.38 4.89 14.77
C GLU A 59 -0.02 5.25 15.31
N ARG A 60 -0.97 5.52 14.42
CA ARG A 60 -2.37 5.82 14.73
C ARG A 60 -3.34 4.77 14.17
N ARG A 61 -2.91 3.51 14.05
CA ARG A 61 -3.71 2.41 13.50
C ARG A 61 -5.07 2.27 14.17
N GLU A 62 -5.16 2.58 15.47
CA GLU A 62 -6.39 2.55 16.25
C GLU A 62 -7.44 3.60 15.85
N ALA A 63 -7.05 4.64 15.09
CA ALA A 63 -7.99 5.59 14.48
C ALA A 63 -8.68 5.02 13.23
N LEU A 64 -8.17 3.92 12.67
CA LEU A 64 -8.72 3.27 11.48
C LEU A 64 -9.76 2.21 11.88
N THR A 65 -10.85 2.17 11.13
CA THR A 65 -11.94 1.21 11.31
C THR A 65 -12.27 0.53 9.99
N SER A 66 -13.11 -0.51 10.01
CA SER A 66 -13.68 -1.11 8.80
C SER A 66 -14.47 -0.12 7.95
N SER A 67 -14.99 0.96 8.54
CA SER A 67 -15.74 2.00 7.82
C SER A 67 -14.89 3.14 7.27
N THR A 68 -13.58 3.16 7.56
CA THR A 68 -12.69 4.23 7.11
C THR A 68 -12.55 4.19 5.59
N ARG A 69 -12.82 5.33 4.94
CA ARG A 69 -12.68 5.50 3.48
C ARG A 69 -11.31 6.08 3.16
N LEU A 70 -10.86 5.95 1.91
CA LEU A 70 -9.59 6.55 1.50
C LEU A 70 -9.57 8.07 1.73
N ARG A 71 -10.68 8.75 1.46
CA ARG A 71 -10.81 10.20 1.67
C ARG A 71 -10.66 10.61 3.14
N ASP A 72 -10.97 9.72 4.07
CA ASP A 72 -10.91 10.01 5.51
C ASP A 72 -9.45 9.99 6.01
N MET A 73 -8.49 9.58 5.17
CA MET A 73 -7.06 9.67 5.44
C MET A 73 -6.42 11.02 5.07
N TYR A 74 -7.23 11.98 4.63
CA TYR A 74 -6.81 13.35 4.33
C TYR A 74 -7.28 14.29 5.44
N ASP A 75 -6.56 15.39 5.66
CA ASP A 75 -6.87 16.35 6.71
C ASP A 75 -8.21 17.07 6.47
N SER A 76 -8.61 17.21 5.20
CA SER A 76 -9.88 17.77 4.82
C SER A 76 -10.40 17.25 3.48
N GLU A 77 -11.70 17.44 3.23
CA GLU A 77 -12.32 17.19 1.92
C GLU A 77 -11.66 18.02 0.82
N LYS A 78 -11.18 19.24 1.13
CA LYS A 78 -10.48 20.08 0.15
C LYS A 78 -9.18 19.42 -0.29
N ASP A 79 -8.40 18.92 0.66
CA ASP A 79 -7.11 18.27 0.38
C ASP A 79 -7.33 16.99 -0.42
N TRP A 80 -8.36 16.19 -0.08
CA TRP A 80 -8.77 15.04 -0.90
C TRP A 80 -9.09 15.44 -2.35
N GLN A 81 -9.92 16.45 -2.55
CA GLN A 81 -10.32 16.87 -3.90
C GLN A 81 -9.14 17.42 -4.70
N GLU A 82 -8.26 18.18 -4.06
CA GLU A 82 -7.03 18.69 -4.69
C GLU A 82 -6.15 17.51 -5.11
N SER A 83 -5.83 16.58 -4.20
CA SER A 83 -5.06 15.37 -4.51
C SER A 83 -5.65 14.58 -5.68
N VAL A 84 -6.95 14.28 -5.67
CA VAL A 84 -7.60 13.54 -6.76
C VAL A 84 -7.59 14.31 -8.09
N SER A 85 -7.68 15.64 -8.05
CA SER A 85 -7.67 16.48 -9.24
C SER A 85 -6.29 16.56 -9.88
N GLU A 86 -5.22 16.53 -9.07
CA GLU A 86 -3.83 16.66 -9.50
C GLU A 86 -3.20 15.33 -9.97
N ILE A 87 -3.90 14.19 -9.84
CA ILE A 87 -3.43 12.93 -10.45
C ILE A 87 -3.25 13.12 -11.96
N GLY A 88 -1.99 13.11 -12.37
CA GLY A 88 -1.55 13.26 -13.76
C GLY A 88 -1.63 14.67 -14.35
N THR A 89 -1.59 15.71 -13.52
CA THR A 89 -1.43 17.11 -13.95
C THR A 89 0.03 17.55 -13.93
N SER A 90 0.83 16.97 -13.04
CA SER A 90 2.26 17.25 -12.88
C SER A 90 3.09 16.79 -14.09
N PRO A 91 4.14 17.55 -14.48
CA PRO A 91 5.14 17.10 -15.44
C PRO A 91 5.85 15.82 -14.98
N LEU A 92 6.38 15.06 -15.95
CA LEU A 92 6.96 13.72 -15.78
C LEU A 92 8.16 13.60 -14.83
N ASP A 93 8.69 14.71 -14.31
CA ASP A 93 9.91 14.80 -13.47
C ASP A 93 9.65 15.34 -12.06
N THR A 94 8.39 15.34 -11.60
CA THR A 94 7.98 15.84 -10.28
C THR A 94 7.18 14.79 -9.52
N ASP A 95 7.15 14.89 -8.18
CA ASP A 95 6.37 14.02 -7.30
C ASP A 95 4.90 13.96 -7.79
N ASP A 96 4.52 12.87 -8.43
CA ASP A 96 3.15 12.72 -8.93
C ASP A 96 2.24 12.37 -7.75
N GLU A 97 1.14 13.12 -7.62
CA GLU A 97 0.11 12.89 -6.62
C GLU A 97 -0.45 11.44 -6.68
N ALA A 98 -0.32 10.76 -7.82
CA ALA A 98 -0.58 9.34 -7.97
C ALA A 98 0.19 8.48 -6.96
N THR A 99 1.47 8.75 -6.69
CA THR A 99 2.28 8.01 -5.71
C THR A 99 1.64 8.09 -4.32
N TRP A 100 1.32 9.29 -3.88
CA TRP A 100 0.71 9.58 -2.58
C TRP A 100 -0.67 8.93 -2.42
N VAL A 101 -1.50 9.01 -3.46
CA VAL A 101 -2.84 8.42 -3.48
C VAL A 101 -2.77 6.89 -3.42
N VAL A 102 -1.87 6.28 -4.20
CA VAL A 102 -1.68 4.82 -4.25
C VAL A 102 -1.12 4.32 -2.91
N ALA A 103 -0.11 5.00 -2.36
CA ALA A 103 0.46 4.67 -1.05
C ALA A 103 -0.59 4.70 0.07
N ARG A 104 -1.43 5.74 0.13
CA ARG A 104 -2.53 5.82 1.11
C ARG A 104 -3.54 4.68 0.93
N ALA A 105 -3.90 4.35 -0.31
CA ALA A 105 -4.83 3.26 -0.59
C ALA A 105 -4.30 1.89 -0.14
N PHE A 106 -3.05 1.57 -0.46
CA PHE A 106 -2.42 0.32 0.00
C PHE A 106 -2.16 0.32 1.51
N THR A 107 -1.89 1.48 2.12
CA THR A 107 -1.82 1.62 3.58
C THR A 107 -3.16 1.31 4.24
N LEU A 108 -4.27 1.88 3.75
CA LEU A 108 -5.61 1.58 4.27
C LEU A 108 -5.90 0.08 4.16
N LEU A 109 -5.66 -0.50 2.99
CA LEU A 109 -5.84 -1.92 2.73
C LEU A 109 -4.97 -2.80 3.65
N ARG A 110 -3.69 -2.45 3.83
CA ARG A 110 -2.78 -3.20 4.69
C ARG A 110 -3.22 -3.16 6.15
N LEU A 111 -3.68 -2.01 6.64
CA LEU A 111 -3.99 -1.83 8.05
C LEU A 111 -5.40 -2.32 8.43
N THR A 112 -6.37 -2.18 7.52
CA THR A 112 -7.81 -2.46 7.77
C THR A 112 -8.36 -3.63 6.96
N GLY A 113 -7.70 -4.01 5.87
CA GLY A 113 -8.20 -5.00 4.93
C GLY A 113 -9.47 -4.56 4.20
N GLN A 114 -9.69 -3.26 4.01
CA GLN A 114 -10.88 -2.69 3.36
C GLN A 114 -10.52 -1.41 2.59
N ILE A 115 -11.34 -1.08 1.57
CA ILE A 115 -11.29 0.19 0.84
C ILE A 115 -12.67 0.48 0.25
N ASP A 116 -13.14 1.73 0.27
CA ASP A 116 -14.41 2.10 -0.35
C ASP A 116 -14.32 2.15 -1.89
N ASP A 117 -15.45 2.05 -2.59
CA ASP A 117 -15.48 1.99 -4.06
C ASP A 117 -14.85 3.24 -4.72
N GLU A 118 -15.06 4.43 -4.13
CA GLU A 118 -14.43 5.68 -4.59
C GLU A 118 -12.92 5.61 -4.40
N GLY A 119 -12.46 5.21 -3.21
CA GLY A 119 -11.03 5.03 -2.92
C GLY A 119 -10.36 4.03 -3.86
N LYS A 120 -11.00 2.89 -4.12
CA LYS A 120 -10.49 1.88 -5.07
C LYS A 120 -10.40 2.44 -6.49
N ALA A 121 -11.42 3.14 -6.97
CA ALA A 121 -11.42 3.72 -8.31
C ALA A 121 -10.31 4.77 -8.47
N VAL A 122 -10.11 5.61 -7.46
CA VAL A 122 -9.05 6.63 -7.45
C VAL A 122 -7.65 6.00 -7.40
N ALA A 123 -7.44 4.96 -6.58
CA ALA A 123 -6.17 4.24 -6.53
C ALA A 123 -5.83 3.56 -7.86
N LEU A 124 -6.83 2.98 -8.55
CA LEU A 124 -6.65 2.43 -9.89
C LEU A 124 -6.26 3.50 -10.92
N ARG A 125 -6.87 4.70 -10.83
CA ARG A 125 -6.48 5.86 -11.67
C ARG A 125 -5.03 6.28 -11.38
N GLY A 126 -4.60 6.27 -10.11
CA GLY A 126 -3.21 6.53 -9.73
C GLY A 126 -2.25 5.51 -10.34
N LEU A 127 -2.55 4.21 -10.24
CA LEU A 127 -1.74 3.16 -10.86
C LEU A 127 -1.68 3.28 -12.39
N ASP A 128 -2.80 3.64 -13.04
CA ASP A 128 -2.82 3.94 -14.47
C ASP A 128 -1.92 5.11 -14.86
N ARG A 129 -1.78 6.10 -13.98
CA ARG A 129 -0.88 7.22 -14.17
C ARG A 129 0.58 6.79 -14.02
N LEU A 130 0.91 6.09 -12.93
CA LEU A 130 2.27 5.59 -12.67
C LEU A 130 2.79 4.66 -13.79
N LEU A 131 1.91 3.82 -14.35
CA LEU A 131 2.21 2.96 -15.50
C LEU A 131 2.48 3.73 -16.81
N GLN A 132 2.02 4.97 -16.94
CA GLN A 132 2.33 5.79 -18.12
C GLN A 132 3.71 6.45 -18.02
N GLU A 133 4.24 6.61 -16.81
CA GLU A 133 5.52 7.27 -16.55
C GLU A 133 6.70 6.32 -16.53
N THR A 134 6.46 5.11 -16.05
CA THR A 134 7.46 4.06 -15.98
C THR A 134 7.35 3.17 -17.19
N ASP A 135 8.49 2.71 -17.74
CA ASP A 135 8.53 1.70 -18.79
C ASP A 135 8.04 0.33 -18.25
N ASN A 136 6.74 0.23 -17.96
CA ASN A 136 6.03 -0.92 -17.41
C ASN A 136 6.73 -1.55 -16.19
N ALA A 137 6.92 -0.77 -15.12
CA ALA A 137 7.31 -1.34 -13.82
C ALA A 137 6.35 -2.50 -13.50
N ARG A 138 6.90 -3.71 -13.36
CA ARG A 138 6.12 -4.95 -13.25
C ARG A 138 5.24 -4.89 -12.00
N GLU A 139 5.74 -4.22 -10.98
CA GLU A 139 5.16 -4.02 -9.68
C GLU A 139 3.86 -3.23 -9.79
N TYR A 140 3.80 -2.15 -10.58
CA TYR A 140 2.55 -1.41 -10.81
C TYR A 140 1.53 -2.22 -11.60
N VAL A 141 1.97 -3.04 -12.57
CA VAL A 141 1.07 -3.95 -13.29
C VAL A 141 0.47 -4.97 -12.33
N GLN A 142 1.30 -5.52 -11.44
CA GLN A 142 0.90 -6.49 -10.43
C GLN A 142 -0.05 -5.87 -9.39
N GLN A 143 0.27 -4.66 -8.90
CA GLN A 143 -0.57 -3.87 -7.99
C GLN A 143 -1.96 -3.62 -8.57
N LYS A 144 -2.01 -3.18 -9.84
CA LYS A 144 -3.27 -2.91 -10.53
C LYS A 144 -4.11 -4.18 -10.64
N ARG A 145 -3.52 -5.29 -11.10
CA ARG A 145 -4.23 -6.58 -11.24
C ARG A 145 -4.81 -7.06 -9.92
N ASP A 146 -4.03 -7.00 -8.85
CA ASP A 146 -4.49 -7.48 -7.55
C ASP A 146 -5.55 -6.53 -6.96
N LEU A 147 -5.41 -5.21 -7.12
CA LEU A 147 -6.43 -4.25 -6.69
C LEU A 147 -7.72 -4.39 -7.50
N GLU A 148 -7.67 -4.61 -8.81
CA GLU A 148 -8.85 -4.85 -9.65
C GLU A 148 -9.64 -6.06 -9.14
N SER A 149 -8.95 -7.16 -8.82
CA SER A 149 -9.56 -8.39 -8.32
C SER A 149 -9.97 -8.32 -6.84
N TRP A 150 -9.50 -7.34 -6.09
CA TRP A 150 -9.84 -7.15 -4.67
C TRP A 150 -11.34 -7.01 -4.44
N ARG A 151 -11.83 -7.69 -3.40
CA ARG A 151 -13.19 -7.57 -2.88
C ARG A 151 -13.11 -7.39 -1.37
N ASN A 152 -13.80 -6.38 -0.84
CA ASN A 152 -13.92 -6.26 0.61
C ASN A 152 -14.54 -7.54 1.19
N PRO A 153 -14.00 -8.06 2.31
CA PRO A 153 -14.60 -9.19 2.99
C PRO A 153 -16.02 -8.82 3.42
N THR A 154 -17.00 -9.69 3.15
CA THR A 154 -18.31 -9.61 3.78
C THR A 154 -18.16 -9.92 5.27
N GLU A 155 -18.66 -9.02 6.12
CA GLU A 155 -18.78 -9.21 7.57
C GLU A 155 -19.63 -10.44 7.94
#